data_AF-A0A352KYI0-F1
#
_entry.id   AF-A0A352KYI0-F1
#
_cell.length_a   1.000
_cell.length_b   1.000
_cell.length_c   1.000
_cell.angle_alpha   90.00
_cell.angle_beta   90.00
_cell.angle_gamma   90.00
#
_symmetry.space_group_name_H-M   'P 1'
#
loop_
_entity.id
_entity.type
_entity.pdbx_description
1 polymer ?
#
loop_
_entity_poly.entity_id
_entity_poly.type
_entity_poly.pdbx_seq_one_letter_code
_entity_poly.pdbx_strand_id
1 'polypeptide(L)'
;MSSQSPRLSPFACDRAPAALPTGNSPTAARQAPAVTSHSERRWLCLMERFSRRMLRSSLSGLQFGQLVMEHDQTSERFGDLSRCALSGHVRLNSPRFYRRLLSDGLLGAAESYLEGEWVSDELTDLFRVLLRNEHVLATVSSPLTRLSQLRHRWQHFRNRNSKSGSRRNIQEHYDLGNDFFRLFLDPTMLYSSAIFPSDQSSLEEGSIEKIDRVCRMLKLQPDDDVIEIGSGWGAFAVHAATHYGCRITTTTISDEQFRLTTERVEQAGLGERVTVLKRDYRDLDGQYDKLVSIEMIEAVGRKYLPGYFRKCGELLKDDGAMMIQAITLPEQRYAGYEDSVDFIQKYIFPGGFLPSISMMQRHVCEETSLRLISMDDFGLHYARTLRLWNERFHEQLDAVRALGFSERFIRMWRYYLCYCEAAFLERAIGLVQVLWAKPASPLRSPC
;
A
#
# COMPACT_ATOMS: atom_id res chain seq x y z
N MET A 1 53.25 -4.34 41.62
CA MET A 1 54.58 -3.73 41.42
C MET A 1 54.81 -3.61 39.93
N SER A 2 55.18 -2.41 39.47
CA SER A 2 55.58 -2.06 38.09
C SER A 2 54.44 -2.11 37.05
N SER A 3 54.30 -1.19 36.10
CA SER A 3 54.98 0.07 35.78
C SER A 3 54.32 0.68 34.52
N GLN A 4 54.39 2.02 34.41
CA GLN A 4 54.41 2.83 33.17
C GLN A 4 53.10 3.28 32.48
N SER A 5 52.75 4.53 32.81
CA SER A 5 52.29 5.68 32.00
C SER A 5 52.77 5.77 30.52
N PRO A 6 52.44 6.82 29.73
CA PRO A 6 51.19 7.59 29.50
C PRO A 6 50.94 7.87 27.99
N ARG A 7 49.92 8.72 27.70
CA ARG A 7 49.80 9.73 26.62
C ARG A 7 48.96 9.46 25.35
N LEU A 8 48.22 10.52 25.02
CA LEU A 8 47.78 11.06 23.70
C LEU A 8 46.40 10.65 23.15
N SER A 9 45.47 11.60 23.25
CA SER A 9 44.50 11.94 22.20
C SER A 9 45.26 12.45 20.97
N PRO A 10 44.89 12.04 19.74
CA PRO A 10 44.36 13.01 18.76
C PRO A 10 43.38 12.42 17.70
N PHE A 11 42.86 13.30 16.83
CA PHE A 11 41.95 13.13 15.66
C PHE A 11 40.46 13.27 16.00
N ALA A 12 39.79 14.42 15.90
CA ALA A 12 39.92 15.57 14.99
C ALA A 12 39.91 15.18 13.50
N CYS A 13 38.73 15.19 12.90
CA CYS A 13 38.57 15.52 11.49
C CYS A 13 37.44 16.54 11.37
N ASP A 14 37.87 17.79 11.42
CA ASP A 14 37.17 18.98 10.98
C ASP A 14 36.62 18.81 9.56
N ARG A 15 35.36 19.21 9.38
CA ARG A 15 34.92 20.03 8.24
C ARG A 15 33.64 20.76 8.64
N ALA A 16 33.82 21.90 9.29
CA ALA A 16 32.81 22.95 9.29
C ALA A 16 32.66 23.47 7.85
N PRO A 17 31.44 23.69 7.33
CA PRO A 17 31.27 24.50 6.15
C PRO A 17 31.57 25.96 6.50
N ALA A 18 32.39 26.58 5.66
CA ALA A 18 32.83 27.96 5.78
C ALA A 18 31.66 28.94 5.96
N ALA A 19 31.82 29.86 6.91
CA ALA A 19 31.02 31.06 7.02
C ALA A 19 31.12 31.87 5.71
N LEU A 20 30.00 31.98 4.99
CA LEU A 20 29.84 32.94 3.92
C LEU A 20 29.56 34.33 4.52
N PRO A 21 30.07 35.41 3.91
CA PRO A 21 30.02 36.75 4.49
C PRO A 21 28.59 37.26 4.58
N THR A 22 28.29 37.92 5.70
CA THR A 22 27.11 38.75 5.90
C THR A 22 27.06 39.86 4.86
N GLY A 23 26.21 39.68 3.85
CA GLY A 23 25.97 40.63 2.78
C GLY A 23 24.47 40.75 2.50
N ASN A 24 23.90 41.91 2.86
CA ASN A 24 22.67 42.53 2.39
C ASN A 24 21.45 41.62 2.13
N SER A 25 20.50 41.69 3.06
CA SER A 25 19.09 41.35 2.85
C SER A 25 18.55 41.99 1.56
N PRO A 26 18.14 41.22 0.54
CA PRO A 26 17.20 41.73 -0.44
C PRO A 26 15.83 41.68 0.23
N THR A 27 15.22 42.85 0.42
CA THR A 27 13.79 43.01 0.67
C THR A 27 13.00 41.96 -0.13
N ALA A 28 12.28 41.09 0.57
CA ALA A 28 11.35 40.15 -0.03
C ALA A 28 10.32 40.96 -0.83
N ALA A 29 10.51 41.02 -2.15
CA ALA A 29 9.49 41.48 -3.05
C ALA A 29 8.33 40.50 -2.92
N ARG A 30 7.24 40.93 -2.27
CA ARG A 30 5.94 40.29 -2.36
C ARG A 30 5.65 40.08 -3.85
N GLN A 31 5.72 38.83 -4.31
CA GLN A 31 5.17 38.49 -5.61
C GLN A 31 3.68 38.80 -5.54
N ALA A 32 3.26 39.83 -6.27
CA ALA A 32 1.86 40.14 -6.46
C ALA A 32 1.17 38.91 -7.09
N PRO A 33 -0.06 38.55 -6.67
CA PRO A 33 -0.78 37.46 -7.30
C PRO A 33 -0.94 37.78 -8.79
N ALA A 34 -0.56 36.82 -9.66
CA ALA A 34 -0.70 36.96 -11.10
C ALA A 34 -2.13 37.41 -11.43
N VAL A 35 -2.25 38.61 -12.01
CA VAL A 35 -3.54 39.20 -12.39
C VAL A 35 -4.07 38.41 -13.58
N THR A 36 -4.90 37.41 -13.30
CA THR A 36 -5.66 36.69 -14.34
C THR A 36 -6.57 37.67 -15.08
N SER A 37 -6.57 37.58 -16.41
CA SER A 37 -7.31 38.48 -17.29
C SER A 37 -8.83 38.34 -17.09
N HIS A 38 -9.60 39.38 -17.42
CA HIS A 38 -11.05 39.41 -17.18
C HIS A 38 -11.81 38.31 -17.97
N SER A 39 -11.29 37.92 -19.13
CA SER A 39 -11.79 36.79 -19.92
C SER A 39 -11.51 35.45 -19.24
N GLU A 40 -10.31 35.23 -18.69
CA GLU A 40 -9.97 34.04 -17.92
C GLU A 40 -10.83 33.90 -16.66
N ARG A 41 -11.09 35.00 -15.94
CA ARG A 41 -11.98 34.98 -14.76
C ARG A 41 -13.42 34.59 -15.11
N ARG A 42 -13.95 35.09 -16.22
CA ARG A 42 -15.28 34.72 -16.74
C ARG A 42 -15.35 33.27 -17.17
N TRP A 43 -14.33 32.78 -17.89
CA TRP A 43 -14.23 31.38 -18.31
C TRP A 43 -14.11 30.43 -17.12
N LEU A 44 -13.29 30.76 -16.12
CA LEU A 44 -13.14 30.00 -14.89
C LEU A 44 -14.47 29.88 -14.12
N CYS A 45 -15.24 30.97 -14.04
CA CYS A 45 -16.56 30.98 -13.40
C CYS A 45 -17.60 30.15 -14.18
N LEU A 46 -17.56 30.17 -15.51
CA LEU A 46 -18.46 29.35 -16.34
C LEU A 46 -18.13 27.85 -16.24
N MET A 47 -16.84 27.51 -16.25
CA MET A 47 -16.40 26.13 -16.05
C MET A 47 -16.82 25.61 -14.67
N GLU A 48 -16.59 26.38 -13.61
CA GLU A 48 -16.99 26.02 -12.25
C GLU A 48 -18.50 25.77 -12.13
N ARG A 49 -19.33 26.67 -12.69
CA ARG A 49 -20.79 26.50 -12.73
C ARG A 49 -21.19 25.23 -13.47
N PHE A 50 -20.52 24.94 -14.60
CA PHE A 50 -20.75 23.72 -15.36
C PHE A 50 -20.33 22.47 -14.58
N SER A 51 -19.14 22.44 -13.97
CA SER A 51 -18.67 21.34 -13.12
C SER A 51 -19.64 21.07 -11.98
N ARG A 52 -20.08 22.13 -11.30
CA ARG A 52 -20.99 22.03 -10.17
C ARG A 52 -22.32 21.46 -10.63
N ARG A 53 -22.86 21.92 -11.76
CA ARG A 53 -24.10 21.37 -12.33
C ARG A 53 -23.95 19.89 -12.72
N MET A 54 -22.84 19.51 -13.36
CA MET A 54 -22.55 18.13 -13.72
C MET A 54 -22.47 17.25 -12.46
N LEU A 55 -21.67 17.65 -11.47
CA LEU A 55 -21.51 16.90 -10.22
C LEU A 55 -22.85 16.74 -9.49
N ARG A 56 -23.64 17.82 -9.36
CA ARG A 56 -24.98 17.74 -8.75
C ARG A 56 -25.89 16.78 -9.51
N SER A 57 -25.86 16.82 -10.84
CA SER A 57 -26.63 15.90 -11.67
C SER A 57 -26.20 14.46 -11.45
N SER A 58 -24.91 14.17 -11.40
CA SER A 58 -24.41 12.83 -11.08
C SER A 58 -24.85 12.39 -9.68
N LEU A 59 -24.61 13.22 -8.66
CA LEU A 59 -24.91 12.91 -7.26
C LEU A 59 -26.42 12.75 -6.98
N SER A 60 -27.30 13.36 -7.78
CA SER A 60 -28.74 13.11 -7.68
C SER A 60 -29.13 11.65 -7.97
N GLY A 61 -28.24 10.87 -8.61
CA GLY A 61 -28.40 9.44 -8.84
C GLY A 61 -27.92 8.54 -7.69
N LEU A 62 -27.53 9.09 -6.54
CA LEU A 62 -27.18 8.32 -5.34
C LEU A 62 -28.39 7.49 -4.86
N GLN A 63 -28.20 6.18 -4.77
CA GLN A 63 -29.23 5.22 -4.37
C GLN A 63 -28.98 4.61 -2.98
N PHE A 64 -27.71 4.56 -2.55
CA PHE A 64 -27.30 3.91 -1.31
C PHE A 64 -26.54 4.89 -0.41
N GLY A 65 -27.20 5.33 0.65
CA GLY A 65 -26.64 6.27 1.62
C GLY A 65 -26.82 7.73 1.20
N GLN A 66 -26.23 8.61 1.99
CA GLN A 66 -26.31 10.06 1.82
C GLN A 66 -24.92 10.66 1.60
N LEU A 67 -24.86 11.70 0.77
CA LEU A 67 -23.71 12.59 0.70
C LEU A 67 -24.13 14.00 1.09
N VAL A 68 -23.46 14.58 2.07
CA VAL A 68 -23.62 15.98 2.48
C VAL A 68 -22.42 16.76 1.97
N MET A 69 -22.67 17.78 1.16
CA MET A 69 -21.66 18.70 0.66
C MET A 69 -21.87 20.09 1.26
N GLU A 70 -20.87 20.58 1.98
CA GLU A 70 -20.83 21.93 2.53
C GLU A 70 -19.92 22.83 1.70
N HIS A 71 -20.42 24.01 1.38
CA HIS A 71 -19.63 25.06 0.74
C HIS A 71 -20.11 26.42 1.25
N ASP A 72 -19.20 27.21 1.80
CA ASP A 72 -19.48 28.46 2.51
C ASP A 72 -20.54 28.26 3.61
N GLN A 73 -21.68 28.96 3.52
CA GLN A 73 -22.82 28.84 4.43
C GLN A 73 -23.94 27.94 3.88
N THR A 74 -23.67 27.20 2.81
CA THR A 74 -24.66 26.33 2.15
C THR A 74 -24.34 24.86 2.37
N SER A 75 -25.37 24.07 2.60
CA SER A 75 -25.29 22.61 2.72
C SER A 75 -26.24 21.99 1.70
N GLU A 76 -25.73 21.09 0.88
CA GLU A 76 -26.47 20.32 -0.09
C GLU A 76 -26.45 18.84 0.29
N ARG A 77 -27.60 18.18 0.18
CA ARG A 77 -27.75 16.75 0.50
C ARG A 77 -28.20 15.98 -0.73
N PHE A 78 -27.56 14.84 -0.96
CA PHE A 78 -27.85 13.93 -2.07
C PHE A 78 -28.07 12.52 -1.52
N GLY A 79 -29.03 11.79 -2.09
CA GLY A 79 -29.45 10.48 -1.57
C GLY A 79 -30.22 10.58 -0.25
N ASP A 80 -30.48 9.42 0.36
CA ASP A 80 -31.20 9.31 1.63
C ASP A 80 -30.66 8.15 2.48
N LEU A 81 -31.06 8.15 3.76
CA LEU A 81 -30.63 7.16 4.75
C LEU A 81 -31.64 6.01 4.92
N SER A 82 -32.70 5.96 4.10
CA SER A 82 -33.79 4.99 4.27
C SER A 82 -33.35 3.57 3.89
N ARG A 83 -32.51 3.44 2.86
CA ARG A 83 -32.01 2.15 2.36
C ARG A 83 -30.69 1.75 2.99
N CYS A 84 -29.89 2.73 3.42
CA CYS A 84 -28.57 2.52 3.97
C CYS A 84 -28.23 3.68 4.92
N ALA A 85 -28.05 3.36 6.19
CA ALA A 85 -27.65 4.33 7.22
C ALA A 85 -26.14 4.64 7.15
N LEU A 86 -25.67 5.09 5.99
CA LEU A 86 -24.29 5.48 5.73
C LEU A 86 -24.28 6.90 5.17
N SER A 87 -23.45 7.77 5.73
CA SER A 87 -23.40 9.18 5.35
C SER A 87 -21.96 9.61 5.12
N GLY A 88 -21.68 10.11 3.92
CA GLY A 88 -20.43 10.78 3.59
C GLY A 88 -20.57 12.28 3.78
N HIS A 89 -19.52 12.93 4.28
CA HIS A 89 -19.47 14.39 4.41
C HIS A 89 -18.29 14.98 3.65
N VAL A 90 -18.51 16.05 2.92
CA VAL A 90 -17.48 16.80 2.18
C VAL A 90 -17.64 18.28 2.47
N ARG A 91 -16.56 18.90 2.97
CA ARG A 91 -16.47 20.35 3.12
C ARG A 91 -15.54 20.91 2.06
N LEU A 92 -16.08 21.76 1.18
CA LEU A 92 -15.34 22.39 0.10
C LEU A 92 -14.74 23.73 0.57
N ASN A 93 -13.41 23.76 0.69
CA ASN A 93 -12.65 24.95 1.07
C ASN A 93 -12.28 25.82 -0.15
N SER A 94 -12.30 25.25 -1.36
CA SER A 94 -11.90 25.96 -2.58
C SER A 94 -12.68 25.51 -3.82
N PRO A 95 -13.11 26.44 -4.69
CA PRO A 95 -13.74 26.09 -5.97
C PRO A 95 -12.78 25.41 -6.95
N ARG A 96 -11.47 25.39 -6.66
CA ARG A 96 -10.46 24.66 -7.46
C ARG A 96 -10.74 23.15 -7.53
N PHE A 97 -11.42 22.60 -6.53
CA PHE A 97 -11.95 21.23 -6.54
C PHE A 97 -12.68 20.90 -7.84
N TYR A 98 -13.66 21.73 -8.21
CA TYR A 98 -14.50 21.54 -9.39
C TYR A 98 -13.70 21.51 -10.70
N ARG A 99 -12.67 22.36 -10.78
CA ARG A 99 -11.79 22.41 -11.95
C ARG A 99 -10.96 21.12 -12.08
N ARG A 100 -10.38 20.65 -10.97
CA ARG A 100 -9.59 19.42 -10.95
C ARG A 100 -10.44 18.18 -11.23
N LEU A 101 -11.65 18.15 -10.67
CA LEU A 101 -12.62 17.09 -10.93
C LEU A 101 -12.97 17.01 -12.42
N LEU A 102 -13.21 18.15 -13.10
CA LEU A 102 -13.47 18.16 -14.54
C LEU A 102 -12.26 17.73 -15.38
N SER A 103 -11.03 18.09 -14.98
CA SER A 103 -9.83 17.83 -15.78
C SER A 103 -9.29 16.41 -15.62
N ASP A 104 -9.23 15.93 -14.38
CA ASP A 104 -8.57 14.67 -14.02
C ASP A 104 -9.51 13.67 -13.32
N GLY A 105 -10.82 13.94 -13.27
CA GLY A 105 -11.83 13.04 -12.70
C GLY A 105 -11.59 12.79 -11.21
N LEU A 106 -11.77 11.52 -10.79
CA LEU A 106 -11.53 11.09 -9.40
C LEU A 106 -10.10 11.31 -8.94
N LEU A 107 -9.12 11.25 -9.85
CA LEU A 107 -7.73 11.55 -9.52
C LEU A 107 -7.52 13.04 -9.25
N GLY A 108 -8.25 13.90 -9.96
CA GLY A 108 -8.32 15.32 -9.68
C GLY A 108 -8.99 15.63 -8.34
N ALA A 109 -10.04 14.88 -8.00
CA ALA A 109 -10.67 14.95 -6.69
C ALA A 109 -9.67 14.56 -5.58
N ALA A 110 -8.91 13.49 -5.76
CA ALA A 110 -7.88 13.10 -4.82
C ALA A 110 -6.79 14.18 -4.68
N GLU A 111 -6.26 14.72 -5.80
CA GLU A 111 -5.28 15.82 -5.77
C GLU A 111 -5.80 17.07 -5.05
N SER A 112 -7.07 17.41 -5.25
CA SER A 112 -7.68 18.53 -4.55
C SER A 112 -7.78 18.29 -3.03
N TYR A 113 -7.96 17.04 -2.58
CA TYR A 113 -7.89 16.70 -1.16
C TYR A 113 -6.47 16.89 -0.62
N LEU A 114 -5.45 16.44 -1.36
CA LEU A 114 -4.04 16.60 -0.97
C LEU A 114 -3.67 18.07 -0.75
N GLU A 115 -4.22 18.95 -1.59
CA GLU A 115 -4.05 20.41 -1.52
C GLU A 115 -4.95 21.09 -0.46
N GLY A 116 -5.81 20.35 0.24
CA GLY A 116 -6.74 20.89 1.23
C GLY A 116 -7.90 21.69 0.63
N GLU A 117 -8.16 21.56 -0.67
CA GLU A 117 -9.26 22.22 -1.38
C GLU A 117 -10.64 21.66 -0.99
N TRP A 118 -10.67 20.42 -0.49
CA TRP A 118 -11.79 19.86 0.26
C TRP A 118 -11.28 18.94 1.38
N VAL A 119 -12.11 18.75 2.40
CA VAL A 119 -11.83 17.89 3.55
C VAL A 119 -13.07 17.07 3.92
N SER A 120 -12.84 16.00 4.67
CA SER A 120 -13.89 15.15 5.24
C SER A 120 -13.41 14.65 6.59
N ASP A 121 -14.28 14.72 7.59
CA ASP A 121 -14.00 14.17 8.92
C ASP A 121 -14.21 12.64 8.89
N GLU A 122 -15.22 12.16 8.16
CA GLU A 122 -15.57 10.74 7.98
C GLU A 122 -15.16 10.21 6.61
N LEU A 123 -13.85 10.25 6.31
CA LEU A 123 -13.34 9.98 4.97
C LEU A 123 -13.59 8.52 4.51
N THR A 124 -13.48 7.55 5.42
CA THR A 124 -13.78 6.14 5.12
C THR A 124 -15.25 5.99 4.71
N ASP A 125 -16.20 6.52 5.48
CA ASP A 125 -17.63 6.42 5.18
C ASP A 125 -18.01 7.16 3.89
N LEU A 126 -17.36 8.29 3.60
CA LEU A 126 -17.48 8.94 2.30
C LEU A 126 -17.12 7.98 1.16
N PHE A 127 -15.94 7.33 1.20
CA PHE A 127 -15.55 6.39 0.16
C PHE A 127 -16.48 5.18 0.08
N ARG A 128 -17.00 4.69 1.21
CA ARG A 128 -17.98 3.60 1.22
C ARG A 128 -19.27 3.99 0.50
N VAL A 129 -19.81 5.20 0.73
CA VAL A 129 -20.96 5.72 -0.03
C VAL A 129 -20.62 5.76 -1.53
N LEU A 130 -19.45 6.28 -1.88
CA LEU A 130 -19.04 6.39 -3.27
C LEU A 130 -18.88 5.03 -3.98
N LEU A 131 -18.29 4.03 -3.30
CA LEU A 131 -18.11 2.68 -3.83
C LEU A 131 -19.44 1.96 -4.03
N ARG A 132 -20.42 2.11 -3.12
CA ARG A 132 -21.77 1.56 -3.29
C ARG A 132 -22.56 2.17 -4.45
N ASN A 133 -22.11 3.32 -4.94
CA ASN A 133 -22.75 4.05 -6.02
C ASN A 133 -21.76 4.26 -7.19
N GLU A 134 -20.95 3.25 -7.53
CA GLU A 134 -19.93 3.36 -8.58
C GLU A 134 -20.49 3.85 -9.94
N HIS A 135 -21.77 3.54 -10.24
CA HIS A 135 -22.47 4.00 -11.43
C HIS A 135 -22.60 5.54 -11.48
N VAL A 136 -22.74 6.19 -10.32
CA VAL A 136 -22.77 7.64 -10.21
C VAL A 136 -21.42 8.24 -10.58
N LEU A 137 -20.32 7.61 -10.13
CA LEU A 137 -18.97 8.09 -10.39
C LEU A 137 -18.53 7.91 -11.85
N ALA A 138 -19.02 6.87 -12.53
CA ALA A 138 -18.74 6.64 -13.95
C ALA A 138 -19.21 7.81 -14.85
N THR A 139 -20.25 8.53 -14.42
CA THR A 139 -20.80 9.69 -15.15
C THR A 139 -19.98 10.98 -14.98
N VAL A 140 -19.01 11.01 -14.05
CA VAL A 140 -18.11 12.16 -13.82
C VAL A 140 -16.95 12.19 -14.84
N SER A 141 -17.04 11.41 -15.92
CA SER A 141 -16.05 11.38 -16.99
C SER A 141 -16.33 12.45 -18.06
N SER A 142 -15.33 13.28 -18.34
CA SER A 142 -15.36 14.32 -19.39
C SER A 142 -14.39 13.94 -20.52
N PRO A 143 -14.53 14.44 -21.76
CA PRO A 143 -13.50 14.24 -22.80
C PRO A 143 -12.08 14.60 -22.33
N LEU A 144 -11.94 15.58 -21.43
CA LEU A 144 -10.67 15.96 -20.81
C LEU A 144 -10.11 14.86 -19.89
N THR A 145 -10.97 14.13 -19.17
CA THR A 145 -10.52 13.03 -18.30
C THR A 145 -9.97 11.85 -19.10
N ARG A 146 -10.45 11.63 -20.34
CA ARG A 146 -9.87 10.60 -21.22
C ARG A 146 -8.44 10.95 -21.64
N LEU A 147 -8.18 12.22 -21.94
CA LEU A 147 -6.83 12.67 -22.32
C LEU A 147 -5.86 12.62 -21.14
N SER A 148 -6.29 13.02 -19.94
CA SER A 148 -5.45 12.90 -18.75
C SER A 148 -5.17 11.45 -18.38
N GLN A 149 -6.15 10.55 -18.53
CA GLN A 149 -5.94 9.11 -18.34
C GLN A 149 -4.90 8.54 -19.32
N LEU A 150 -4.89 8.94 -20.59
CA LEU A 150 -3.83 8.55 -21.53
C LEU A 150 -2.44 9.02 -21.08
N ARG A 151 -2.34 10.26 -20.59
CA ARG A 151 -1.09 10.80 -20.01
C ARG A 151 -0.65 9.99 -18.79
N HIS A 152 -1.57 9.68 -17.88
CA HIS A 152 -1.27 8.90 -16.68
C HIS A 152 -0.85 7.47 -17.03
N ARG A 153 -1.52 6.83 -18.00
CA ARG A 153 -1.10 5.52 -18.54
C ARG A 153 0.32 5.54 -19.09
N TRP A 154 0.69 6.59 -19.83
CA TRP A 154 2.06 6.74 -20.33
C TRP A 154 3.08 6.93 -19.20
N GLN A 155 2.73 7.69 -18.16
CA GLN A 155 3.59 7.83 -16.97
C GLN A 155 3.73 6.50 -16.23
N HIS A 156 2.62 5.78 -15.99
CA HIS A 156 2.61 4.47 -15.33
C HIS A 156 3.40 3.41 -16.12
N PHE A 157 3.39 3.47 -17.45
CA PHE A 157 4.22 2.60 -18.28
C PHE A 157 5.73 2.72 -17.97
N ARG A 158 6.18 3.87 -17.45
CA ARG A 158 7.57 4.06 -17.01
C ARG A 158 7.87 3.40 -15.66
N ASN A 159 6.87 2.95 -14.91
CA ASN A 159 6.98 2.36 -13.57
C ASN A 159 6.92 0.82 -13.57
N ARG A 160 7.22 0.19 -14.72
CA ARG A 160 7.22 -1.28 -14.89
C ARG A 160 8.17 -1.98 -13.91
N ASN A 161 7.70 -3.10 -13.35
CA ASN A 161 8.45 -3.98 -12.42
C ASN A 161 9.49 -4.90 -13.10
N SER A 162 10.21 -4.38 -14.10
CA SER A 162 11.49 -4.96 -14.53
C SER A 162 12.49 -4.97 -13.35
N LYS A 163 13.60 -5.70 -13.40
CA LYS A 163 14.59 -5.73 -12.29
C LYS A 163 15.01 -4.34 -11.80
N SER A 164 15.42 -3.47 -12.73
CA SER A 164 15.78 -2.08 -12.41
C SER A 164 14.57 -1.26 -11.93
N GLY A 165 13.39 -1.49 -12.51
CA GLY A 165 12.16 -0.80 -12.12
C GLY A 165 11.64 -1.18 -10.74
N SER A 166 11.63 -2.48 -10.40
CA SER A 166 11.26 -2.98 -9.07
C SER A 166 12.15 -2.37 -7.99
N ARG A 167 13.46 -2.31 -8.23
CA ARG A 167 14.41 -1.70 -7.31
C ARG A 167 14.11 -0.21 -7.08
N ARG A 168 13.83 0.54 -8.15
CA ARG A 168 13.47 1.96 -8.03
C ARG A 168 12.13 2.15 -7.31
N ASN A 169 11.11 1.38 -7.65
CA ASN A 169 9.78 1.49 -7.05
C ASN A 169 9.81 1.16 -5.53
N ILE A 170 10.60 0.14 -5.14
CA ILE A 170 10.81 -0.21 -3.72
C ILE A 170 11.62 0.89 -3.03
N GLN A 171 12.67 1.42 -3.67
CA GLN A 171 13.44 2.53 -3.09
C GLN A 171 12.53 3.74 -2.82
N GLU A 172 11.77 4.21 -3.82
CA GLU A 172 10.87 5.37 -3.65
C GLU A 172 9.79 5.16 -2.55
N HIS A 173 9.30 3.93 -2.34
CA HIS A 173 8.29 3.63 -1.32
C HIS A 173 8.88 3.44 0.10
N TYR A 174 10.09 2.87 0.21
CA TYR A 174 10.76 2.66 1.51
C TYR A 174 11.77 3.77 1.87
N ASP A 175 11.99 4.75 0.99
CA ASP A 175 12.68 6.01 1.29
C ASP A 175 11.93 6.84 2.37
N LEU A 176 10.69 6.46 2.73
CA LEU A 176 9.99 7.00 3.90
C LEU A 176 10.71 6.68 5.23
N GLY A 177 11.57 5.65 5.24
CA GLY A 177 12.42 5.28 6.37
C GLY A 177 11.70 4.47 7.45
N ASN A 178 12.46 3.66 8.19
CA ASN A 178 11.93 2.79 9.25
C ASN A 178 11.27 3.59 10.39
N ASP A 179 11.77 4.80 10.67
CA ASP A 179 11.24 5.66 11.74
C ASP A 179 9.81 6.10 11.48
N PHE A 180 9.46 6.36 10.22
CA PHE A 180 8.09 6.68 9.83
C PHE A 180 7.14 5.49 10.09
N PHE A 181 7.50 4.30 9.61
CA PHE A 181 6.67 3.11 9.76
C PHE A 181 6.48 2.70 11.23
N ARG A 182 7.52 2.89 12.06
CA ARG A 182 7.44 2.63 13.52
C ARG A 182 6.37 3.44 14.23
N LEU A 183 5.97 4.60 13.70
CA LEU A 183 4.96 5.45 14.35
C LEU A 183 3.57 4.80 14.36
N PHE A 184 3.21 4.01 13.36
CA PHE A 184 1.86 3.48 13.23
C PHE A 184 1.78 1.96 13.11
N LEU A 185 2.85 1.27 12.70
CA LEU A 185 2.90 -0.19 12.76
C LEU A 185 3.02 -0.69 14.20
N ASP A 186 2.72 -1.98 14.40
CA ASP A 186 3.02 -2.67 15.65
C ASP A 186 4.51 -3.07 15.73
N PRO A 187 5.02 -3.54 16.89
CA PRO A 187 6.44 -3.87 17.08
C PRO A 187 6.99 -4.90 16.08
N THR A 188 6.16 -5.76 15.51
CA THR A 188 6.60 -6.71 14.47
C THR A 188 7.05 -6.02 13.18
N MET A 189 6.67 -4.75 12.96
CA MET A 189 6.88 -4.00 11.72
C MET A 189 6.25 -4.68 10.49
N LEU A 190 5.15 -5.41 10.66
CA LEU A 190 4.42 -5.98 9.54
C LEU A 190 3.59 -4.91 8.82
N TYR A 191 4.01 -4.52 7.62
CA TYR A 191 3.22 -3.69 6.71
C TYR A 191 2.44 -4.59 5.73
N SER A 192 1.56 -5.41 6.32
CA SER A 192 0.64 -6.35 5.66
C SER A 192 -0.57 -6.53 6.56
N SER A 193 -1.68 -7.08 6.07
CA SER A 193 -2.86 -7.32 6.92
C SER A 193 -2.53 -8.19 8.15
N ALA A 194 -3.14 -7.84 9.28
CA ALA A 194 -3.28 -8.71 10.44
C ALA A 194 -4.47 -9.68 10.27
N ILE A 195 -4.54 -10.71 11.11
CA ILE A 195 -5.70 -11.59 11.30
C ILE A 195 -6.04 -11.55 12.78
N PHE A 196 -7.23 -11.09 13.14
CA PHE A 196 -7.61 -10.85 14.53
C PHE A 196 -8.36 -12.07 15.10
N PRO A 197 -7.81 -12.80 16.09
CA PRO A 197 -8.51 -13.94 16.71
C PRO A 197 -9.83 -13.57 17.37
N SER A 198 -9.97 -12.31 17.82
CA SER A 198 -11.17 -11.79 18.47
C SER A 198 -11.34 -10.29 18.23
N ASP A 199 -12.51 -9.76 18.57
CA ASP A 199 -12.78 -8.32 18.52
C ASP A 199 -11.93 -7.50 19.50
N GLN A 200 -11.38 -8.14 20.54
CA GLN A 200 -10.54 -7.49 21.55
C GLN A 200 -9.04 -7.52 21.22
N SER A 201 -8.65 -8.27 20.18
CA SER A 201 -7.24 -8.44 19.82
C SER A 201 -6.59 -7.12 19.40
N SER A 202 -5.41 -6.87 19.92
CA SER A 202 -4.52 -5.78 19.51
C SER A 202 -4.01 -5.98 18.08
N LEU A 203 -3.43 -4.92 17.50
CA LEU A 203 -2.78 -5.01 16.20
C LEU A 203 -1.62 -6.02 16.21
N GLU A 204 -0.81 -6.01 17.28
CA GLU A 204 0.32 -6.93 17.45
C GLU A 204 -0.13 -8.39 17.52
N GLU A 205 -1.12 -8.71 18.35
CA GLU A 205 -1.69 -10.07 18.41
C GLU A 205 -2.21 -10.52 17.05
N GLY A 206 -2.84 -9.61 16.29
CA GLY A 206 -3.33 -9.92 14.96
C GLY A 206 -2.21 -10.12 13.93
N SER A 207 -1.13 -9.34 14.03
CA SER A 207 0.06 -9.46 13.19
C SER A 207 0.77 -10.80 13.43
N ILE A 208 0.92 -11.21 14.71
CA ILE A 208 1.49 -12.49 15.12
C ILE A 208 0.61 -13.66 14.70
N GLU A 209 -0.70 -13.60 14.95
CA GLU A 209 -1.63 -14.66 14.51
C GLU A 209 -1.56 -14.87 13.00
N LYS A 210 -1.46 -13.80 12.20
CA LYS A 210 -1.38 -13.92 10.74
C LYS A 210 -0.15 -14.72 10.30
N ILE A 211 1.04 -14.45 10.85
CA ILE A 211 2.25 -15.20 10.48
C ILE A 211 2.30 -16.60 11.10
N ASP A 212 1.71 -16.78 12.28
CA ASP A 212 1.56 -18.11 12.89
C ASP A 212 0.61 -19.01 12.07
N ARG A 213 -0.52 -18.45 11.62
CA ARG A 213 -1.46 -19.13 10.73
C ARG A 213 -0.77 -19.61 9.45
N VAL A 214 0.10 -18.79 8.85
CA VAL A 214 0.91 -19.20 7.68
C VAL A 214 1.73 -20.45 8.00
N CYS A 215 2.40 -20.47 9.16
CA CYS A 215 3.20 -21.61 9.59
C CYS A 215 2.32 -22.87 9.77
N ARG A 216 1.15 -22.72 10.40
CA ARG A 216 0.17 -23.82 10.56
C ARG A 216 -0.39 -24.32 9.23
N MET A 217 -0.71 -23.44 8.29
CA MET A 217 -1.20 -23.82 6.95
C MET A 217 -0.18 -24.67 6.19
N LEU A 218 1.11 -24.30 6.28
CA LEU A 218 2.21 -25.05 5.67
C LEU A 218 2.63 -26.29 6.47
N LYS A 219 2.11 -26.44 7.70
CA LYS A 219 2.49 -27.46 8.68
C LYS A 219 4.00 -27.52 8.92
N LEU A 220 4.63 -26.35 9.09
CA LEU A 220 6.09 -26.24 9.21
C LEU A 220 6.63 -27.19 10.29
N GLN A 221 7.71 -27.89 9.95
CA GLN A 221 8.46 -28.77 10.84
C GLN A 221 9.90 -28.24 11.04
N PRO A 222 10.59 -28.61 12.13
CA PRO A 222 11.95 -28.13 12.40
C PRO A 222 13.00 -28.48 11.33
N ASP A 223 12.75 -29.52 10.54
CA ASP A 223 13.63 -29.99 9.47
C ASP A 223 13.34 -29.36 8.10
N ASP A 224 12.24 -28.62 7.95
CA ASP A 224 11.89 -27.92 6.71
C ASP A 224 12.92 -26.82 6.36
N ASP A 225 13.30 -26.76 5.08
CA ASP A 225 13.90 -25.61 4.42
C ASP A 225 12.78 -24.74 3.80
N VAL A 226 12.68 -23.49 4.22
CA VAL A 226 11.63 -22.55 3.79
C VAL A 226 12.25 -21.37 3.06
N ILE A 227 11.71 -21.02 1.90
CA ILE A 227 12.05 -19.80 1.17
C ILE A 227 10.94 -18.76 1.32
N GLU A 228 11.27 -17.60 1.88
CA GLU A 228 10.41 -16.43 1.93
C GLU A 228 10.79 -15.44 0.82
N ILE A 229 9.83 -15.14 -0.05
CA ILE A 229 9.96 -14.11 -1.07
C ILE A 229 9.33 -12.82 -0.53
N GLY A 230 10.18 -11.84 -0.22
CA GLY A 230 9.78 -10.55 0.33
C GLY A 230 9.87 -10.52 1.86
N SER A 231 11.08 -10.31 2.39
CA SER A 231 11.37 -10.36 3.84
C SER A 231 10.56 -9.39 4.70
N GLY A 232 10.09 -8.28 4.12
CA GLY A 232 9.65 -7.12 4.90
C GLY A 232 10.76 -6.70 5.87
N TRP A 233 10.44 -6.62 7.17
CA TRP A 233 11.42 -6.40 8.24
C TRP A 233 11.67 -7.66 9.10
N GLY A 234 11.56 -8.83 8.49
CA GLY A 234 11.99 -10.10 9.08
C GLY A 234 11.01 -10.78 10.03
N ALA A 235 9.81 -10.24 10.22
CA ALA A 235 8.86 -10.73 11.22
C ALA A 235 8.50 -12.21 11.03
N PHE A 236 8.17 -12.63 9.80
CA PHE A 236 7.86 -14.03 9.51
C PHE A 236 9.08 -14.94 9.71
N ALA A 237 10.24 -14.58 9.13
CA ALA A 237 11.45 -15.39 9.24
C ALA A 237 11.87 -15.63 10.70
N VAL A 238 11.85 -14.57 11.52
CA VAL A 238 12.17 -14.66 12.95
C VAL A 238 11.13 -15.50 13.69
N HIS A 239 9.84 -15.29 13.44
CA HIS A 239 8.75 -16.05 14.08
C HIS A 239 8.84 -17.55 13.76
N ALA A 240 8.94 -17.90 12.48
CA ALA A 240 8.97 -19.28 12.02
C ALA A 240 10.20 -20.03 12.57
N ALA A 241 11.39 -19.44 12.49
CA ALA A 241 12.61 -20.06 13.01
C ALA A 241 12.60 -20.19 14.54
N THR A 242 11.97 -19.26 15.26
CA THR A 242 11.83 -19.30 16.73
C THR A 242 10.84 -20.36 17.18
N HIS A 243 9.64 -20.37 16.61
CA HIS A 243 8.51 -21.16 17.13
C HIS A 243 8.36 -22.53 16.47
N TYR A 244 8.80 -22.68 15.20
CA TYR A 244 8.69 -23.93 14.45
C TYR A 244 10.06 -24.58 14.20
N GLY A 245 11.14 -23.83 14.38
CA GLY A 245 12.50 -24.35 14.35
C GLY A 245 13.08 -24.62 12.97
N CYS A 246 12.33 -24.33 11.91
CA CYS A 246 12.75 -24.52 10.51
C CYS A 246 13.90 -23.61 10.10
N ARG A 247 14.54 -23.96 8.98
CA ARG A 247 15.55 -23.12 8.32
C ARG A 247 14.86 -22.20 7.33
N ILE A 248 15.11 -20.89 7.44
CA ILE A 248 14.51 -19.88 6.59
C ILE A 248 15.60 -19.23 5.73
N THR A 249 15.41 -19.23 4.42
CA THR A 249 16.06 -18.27 3.53
C THR A 249 15.03 -17.19 3.22
N THR A 250 15.34 -15.92 3.43
CA THR A 250 14.43 -14.80 3.13
C THR A 250 15.14 -13.79 2.24
N THR A 251 14.42 -13.20 1.28
CA THR A 251 15.02 -12.22 0.36
C THR A 251 14.29 -10.88 0.31
N THR A 252 15.06 -9.80 0.20
CA THR A 252 14.58 -8.45 -0.09
C THR A 252 15.52 -7.74 -1.06
N ILE A 253 15.01 -6.72 -1.75
CA ILE A 253 15.82 -5.81 -2.57
C ILE A 253 15.99 -4.42 -1.92
N SER A 254 15.40 -4.21 -0.73
CA SER A 254 15.52 -2.96 0.03
C SER A 254 16.69 -3.01 1.01
N ASP A 255 17.51 -1.96 0.98
CA ASP A 255 18.67 -1.79 1.84
C ASP A 255 18.28 -1.69 3.33
N GLU A 256 17.22 -0.94 3.62
CA GLU A 256 16.70 -0.73 4.97
C GLU A 256 16.07 -1.98 5.57
N GLN A 257 15.31 -2.71 4.75
CA GLN A 257 14.72 -4.00 5.14
C GLN A 257 15.78 -5.05 5.40
N PHE A 258 16.78 -5.14 4.52
CA PHE A 258 17.91 -6.07 4.69
C PHE A 258 18.61 -5.80 6.01
N ARG A 259 18.99 -4.53 6.26
CA ARG A 259 19.69 -4.11 7.49
C ARG A 259 18.90 -4.46 8.75
N LEU A 260 17.63 -4.05 8.84
CA LEU A 260 16.83 -4.30 10.05
C LEU A 260 16.50 -5.79 10.23
N THR A 261 16.29 -6.53 9.13
CA THR A 261 16.04 -7.97 9.20
C THR A 261 17.27 -8.72 9.72
N THR A 262 18.47 -8.41 9.21
CA THR A 262 19.73 -8.98 9.70
C THR A 262 19.93 -8.67 11.19
N GLU A 263 19.74 -7.41 11.60
CA GLU A 263 19.86 -7.01 13.00
C GLU A 263 18.90 -7.80 13.91
N ARG A 264 17.65 -7.97 13.50
CA ARG A 264 16.65 -8.75 14.26
C ARG A 264 17.01 -10.23 14.36
N VAL A 265 17.52 -10.82 13.28
CA VAL A 265 17.97 -12.22 13.26
C VAL A 265 19.15 -12.42 14.21
N GLU A 266 20.12 -11.50 14.21
CA GLU A 266 21.27 -11.52 15.12
C GLU A 266 20.84 -11.35 16.58
N GLN A 267 19.97 -10.36 16.87
CA GLN A 267 19.43 -10.11 18.21
C GLN A 267 18.64 -11.31 18.76
N ALA A 268 17.95 -12.05 17.89
CA ALA A 268 17.23 -13.28 18.26
C ALA A 268 18.15 -14.52 18.36
N GLY A 269 19.44 -14.42 18.01
CA GLY A 269 20.36 -15.56 18.02
C GLY A 269 20.06 -16.61 16.94
N LEU A 270 19.42 -16.20 15.83
CA LEU A 270 18.92 -17.12 14.80
C LEU A 270 19.82 -17.23 13.56
N GLY A 271 21.06 -16.73 13.62
CA GLY A 271 21.97 -16.66 12.47
C GLY A 271 22.29 -18.01 11.81
N GLU A 272 22.18 -19.13 12.54
CA GLU A 272 22.35 -20.48 11.98
C GLU A 272 21.08 -21.02 11.28
N ARG A 273 19.92 -20.42 11.53
CA ARG A 273 18.63 -20.86 10.99
C ARG A 273 18.05 -19.92 9.96
N VAL A 274 18.38 -18.63 10.02
CA VAL A 274 17.83 -17.62 9.11
C VAL A 274 18.94 -17.01 8.26
N THR A 275 18.85 -17.24 6.96
CA THR A 275 19.70 -16.60 5.95
C THR A 275 18.95 -15.44 5.31
N VAL A 276 19.46 -14.22 5.45
CA VAL A 276 18.90 -13.00 4.85
C VAL A 276 19.65 -12.68 3.55
N LEU A 277 18.94 -12.62 2.44
CA LEU A 277 19.48 -12.34 1.11
C LEU A 277 19.07 -10.93 0.65
N LYS A 278 20.04 -10.21 0.07
CA LYS A 278 19.79 -8.96 -0.65
C LYS A 278 19.73 -9.20 -2.16
N ARG A 279 18.83 -10.08 -2.59
CA ARG A 279 18.70 -10.54 -3.99
C ARG A 279 17.28 -10.34 -4.50
N ASP A 280 17.18 -10.13 -5.81
CA ASP A 280 15.90 -10.18 -6.49
C ASP A 280 15.40 -11.63 -6.51
N TYR A 281 14.10 -11.84 -6.24
CA TYR A 281 13.52 -13.19 -6.19
C TYR A 281 13.72 -13.98 -7.51
N ARG A 282 13.82 -13.25 -8.64
CA ARG A 282 14.04 -13.84 -9.97
C ARG A 282 15.38 -14.54 -10.09
N ASP A 283 16.33 -14.15 -9.25
CA ASP A 283 17.68 -14.70 -9.24
C ASP A 283 17.86 -15.76 -8.15
N LEU A 284 16.82 -16.12 -7.40
CA LEU A 284 16.90 -17.19 -6.41
C LEU A 284 17.08 -18.55 -7.08
N ASP A 285 17.80 -19.40 -6.35
CA ASP A 285 18.18 -20.76 -6.71
C ASP A 285 17.98 -21.69 -5.49
N GLY A 286 18.05 -23.01 -5.73
CA GLY A 286 17.85 -24.03 -4.70
C GLY A 286 16.52 -24.78 -4.81
N GLN A 287 16.26 -25.63 -3.82
CA GLN A 287 15.05 -26.45 -3.67
C GLN A 287 14.63 -26.44 -2.20
N TYR A 288 13.42 -26.00 -1.93
CA TYR A 288 12.88 -25.78 -0.58
C TYR A 288 11.65 -26.67 -0.37
N ASP A 289 11.40 -27.05 0.88
CA ASP A 289 10.21 -27.80 1.28
C ASP A 289 8.97 -26.92 1.20
N LYS A 290 9.11 -25.64 1.59
CA LYS A 290 8.01 -24.69 1.69
C LYS A 290 8.39 -23.32 1.10
N LEU A 291 7.42 -22.66 0.49
CA LEU A 291 7.55 -21.28 0.00
C LEU A 291 6.49 -20.40 0.62
N VAL A 292 6.90 -19.21 1.07
CA VAL A 292 6.02 -18.16 1.59
C VAL A 292 6.22 -16.87 0.80
N SER A 293 5.13 -16.22 0.44
CA SER A 293 5.15 -14.86 -0.10
C SER A 293 3.95 -14.08 0.42
N ILE A 294 4.18 -13.08 1.27
CA ILE A 294 3.12 -12.29 1.90
C ILE A 294 3.05 -10.92 1.24
N GLU A 295 1.95 -10.64 0.53
CA GLU A 295 1.66 -9.32 -0.09
C GLU A 295 2.83 -8.77 -0.95
N MET A 296 3.57 -9.67 -1.60
CA MET A 296 4.63 -9.34 -2.57
C MET A 296 4.10 -9.33 -4.00
N ILE A 297 3.12 -10.20 -4.31
CA ILE A 297 2.65 -10.44 -5.68
C ILE A 297 2.11 -9.16 -6.36
N GLU A 298 1.63 -8.21 -5.56
CA GLU A 298 1.15 -6.90 -5.94
C GLU A 298 2.25 -6.04 -6.59
N ALA A 299 3.51 -6.26 -6.20
CA ALA A 299 4.69 -5.59 -6.73
C ALA A 299 5.33 -6.32 -7.94
N VAL A 300 4.81 -7.49 -8.33
CA VAL A 300 5.33 -8.24 -9.49
C VAL A 300 4.89 -7.59 -10.80
N GLY A 301 3.63 -7.14 -10.86
CA GLY A 301 3.02 -6.59 -12.08
C GLY A 301 2.58 -7.67 -13.08
N ARG A 302 1.41 -7.44 -13.70
CA ARG A 302 0.71 -8.39 -14.58
C ARG A 302 1.60 -9.14 -15.58
N LYS A 303 2.46 -8.42 -16.33
CA LYS A 303 3.31 -9.01 -17.37
C LYS A 303 4.31 -10.05 -16.82
N TYR A 304 4.66 -9.96 -15.54
CA TYR A 304 5.70 -10.78 -14.93
C TYR A 304 5.12 -11.93 -14.08
N LEU A 305 3.79 -11.98 -13.89
CA LEU A 305 3.13 -13.05 -13.14
C LEU A 305 3.47 -14.47 -13.64
N PRO A 306 3.52 -14.76 -14.96
CA PRO A 306 3.90 -16.10 -15.42
C PRO A 306 5.31 -16.49 -14.95
N GLY A 307 6.28 -15.56 -15.08
CA GLY A 307 7.65 -15.79 -14.62
C GLY A 307 7.77 -15.88 -13.09
N TYR A 308 6.93 -15.16 -12.34
CA TYR A 308 6.85 -15.25 -10.89
C TYR A 308 6.40 -16.64 -10.43
N PHE A 309 5.26 -17.14 -10.94
CA PHE A 309 4.78 -18.48 -10.58
C PHE A 309 5.71 -19.59 -11.03
N ARG A 310 6.32 -19.47 -12.22
CA ARG A 310 7.36 -20.40 -12.68
C ARG A 310 8.53 -20.46 -11.70
N LYS A 311 9.06 -19.30 -11.28
CA LYS A 311 10.15 -19.23 -10.29
C LYS A 311 9.74 -19.86 -8.96
N CYS A 312 8.52 -19.61 -8.46
CA CYS A 312 8.03 -20.26 -7.25
C CYS A 312 7.98 -21.79 -7.40
N GLY A 313 7.51 -22.30 -8.55
CA GLY A 313 7.48 -23.73 -8.84
C GLY A 313 8.85 -24.37 -9.00
N GLU A 314 9.83 -23.64 -9.54
CA GLU A 314 11.24 -24.04 -9.65
C GLU A 314 11.94 -24.10 -8.31
N LEU A 315 11.57 -23.25 -7.34
CA LEU A 315 12.20 -23.23 -6.01
C LEU A 315 11.70 -24.35 -5.08
N LEU A 316 10.65 -25.09 -5.46
CA LEU A 316 10.05 -26.11 -4.61
C LEU A 316 10.46 -27.52 -5.01
N LYS A 317 10.83 -28.34 -4.01
CA LYS A 317 10.99 -29.80 -4.13
C LYS A 317 9.71 -30.44 -4.71
N ASP A 318 9.82 -31.68 -5.19
CA ASP A 318 8.71 -32.40 -5.85
C ASP A 318 7.50 -32.69 -4.93
N ASP A 319 7.69 -32.64 -3.61
CA ASP A 319 6.67 -32.77 -2.56
C ASP A 319 6.42 -31.44 -1.81
N GLY A 320 6.99 -30.34 -2.30
CA GLY A 320 6.94 -29.03 -1.69
C GLY A 320 5.58 -28.33 -1.78
N ALA A 321 5.42 -27.26 -1.01
CA ALA A 321 4.19 -26.47 -0.94
C ALA A 321 4.43 -24.97 -0.85
N MET A 322 3.48 -24.19 -1.35
CA MET A 322 3.55 -22.73 -1.42
C MET A 322 2.32 -22.10 -0.79
N MET A 323 2.53 -21.09 0.06
CA MET A 323 1.50 -20.19 0.53
C MET A 323 1.76 -18.78 -0.03
N ILE A 324 0.76 -18.20 -0.69
CA ILE A 324 0.79 -16.78 -1.07
C ILE A 324 -0.38 -16.06 -0.40
N GLN A 325 -0.08 -14.94 0.26
CA GLN A 325 -1.07 -13.95 0.68
C GLN A 325 -1.12 -12.82 -0.36
N ALA A 326 -2.32 -12.51 -0.87
CA ALA A 326 -2.51 -11.57 -1.97
C ALA A 326 -3.78 -10.74 -1.79
N ILE A 327 -3.65 -9.43 -1.93
CA ILE A 327 -4.78 -8.54 -2.19
C ILE A 327 -5.29 -8.85 -3.60
N THR A 328 -6.59 -9.04 -3.74
CA THR A 328 -7.21 -9.43 -4.99
C THR A 328 -8.26 -8.44 -5.46
N LEU A 329 -8.39 -8.33 -6.78
CA LEU A 329 -9.50 -7.62 -7.40
C LEU A 329 -10.58 -8.62 -7.83
N PRO A 330 -11.87 -8.36 -7.54
CA PRO A 330 -12.97 -9.19 -8.02
C PRO A 330 -12.98 -9.28 -9.55
N GLU A 331 -13.25 -10.46 -10.09
CA GLU A 331 -13.19 -10.74 -11.53
C GLU A 331 -14.08 -9.80 -12.35
N GLN A 332 -15.27 -9.47 -11.83
CA GLN A 332 -16.24 -8.58 -12.49
C GLN A 332 -15.71 -7.16 -12.68
N ARG A 333 -14.78 -6.72 -11.83
CA ARG A 333 -14.18 -5.39 -11.87
C ARG A 333 -12.88 -5.37 -12.67
N TYR A 334 -12.34 -6.55 -12.95
CA TYR A 334 -11.00 -6.71 -13.52
C TYR A 334 -10.88 -6.08 -14.90
N ALA A 335 -11.83 -6.34 -15.81
CA ALA A 335 -11.82 -5.77 -17.18
C ALA A 335 -11.79 -4.22 -17.22
N GLY A 336 -12.38 -3.55 -16.22
CA GLY A 336 -12.37 -2.09 -16.13
C GLY A 336 -11.12 -1.50 -15.47
N TYR A 337 -10.47 -2.26 -14.59
CA TYR A 337 -9.28 -1.84 -13.84
C TYR A 337 -8.03 -1.78 -14.72
N GLU A 338 -7.91 -2.68 -15.72
CA GLU A 338 -6.70 -2.82 -16.56
C GLU A 338 -6.28 -1.55 -17.30
N ASP A 339 -7.23 -0.64 -17.55
CA ASP A 339 -7.07 0.49 -18.46
C ASP A 339 -6.99 1.86 -17.77
N SER A 340 -6.99 1.91 -16.44
CA SER A 340 -6.99 3.15 -15.66
C SER A 340 -5.83 3.24 -14.68
N VAL A 341 -5.33 4.45 -14.43
CA VAL A 341 -4.38 4.72 -13.33
C VAL A 341 -5.15 5.38 -12.20
N ASP A 342 -5.15 4.73 -11.04
CA ASP A 342 -5.84 5.23 -9.86
C ASP A 342 -4.92 6.03 -8.93
N PHE A 343 -5.47 6.49 -7.80
CA PHE A 343 -4.72 7.20 -6.77
C PHE A 343 -3.56 6.36 -6.21
N ILE A 344 -3.79 5.07 -5.99
CA ILE A 344 -2.79 4.15 -5.42
C ILE A 344 -1.60 4.04 -6.36
N GLN A 345 -1.83 3.79 -7.65
CA GLN A 345 -0.79 3.71 -8.67
C GLN A 345 -0.11 5.04 -8.98
N LYS A 346 -0.66 6.17 -8.55
CA LYS A 346 0.01 7.46 -8.74
C LYS A 346 0.87 7.86 -7.55
N TYR A 347 0.42 7.63 -6.32
CA TYR A 347 1.07 8.19 -5.12
C TYR A 347 1.67 7.15 -4.17
N ILE A 348 1.13 5.94 -4.14
CA ILE A 348 1.45 4.97 -3.09
C ILE A 348 2.27 3.82 -3.68
N PHE A 349 1.74 3.12 -4.67
CA PHE A 349 2.37 1.95 -5.30
C PHE A 349 2.43 2.10 -6.82
N PRO A 350 3.42 2.83 -7.38
CA PRO A 350 3.41 3.19 -8.80
C PRO A 350 3.55 2.05 -9.81
N GLY A 351 4.04 0.88 -9.38
CA GLY A 351 4.05 -0.36 -10.14
C GLY A 351 3.05 -1.40 -9.63
N GLY A 352 2.20 -1.02 -8.68
CA GLY A 352 1.25 -1.92 -8.01
C GLY A 352 0.21 -2.47 -8.97
N PHE A 353 -0.10 -3.74 -8.81
CA PHE A 353 -1.10 -4.44 -9.62
C PHE A 353 -1.80 -5.51 -8.77
N LEU A 354 -3.13 -5.46 -8.70
CA LEU A 354 -3.90 -6.46 -7.97
C LEU A 354 -4.31 -7.62 -8.90
N PRO A 355 -3.84 -8.86 -8.67
CA PRO A 355 -4.31 -10.01 -9.44
C PRO A 355 -5.75 -10.38 -9.08
N SER A 356 -6.46 -11.05 -9.99
CA SER A 356 -7.68 -11.78 -9.64
C SER A 356 -7.35 -13.23 -9.25
N ILE A 357 -8.26 -13.89 -8.53
CA ILE A 357 -8.11 -15.32 -8.17
C ILE A 357 -7.99 -16.19 -9.44
N SER A 358 -8.81 -15.92 -10.46
CA SER A 358 -8.77 -16.70 -11.71
C SER A 358 -7.44 -16.54 -12.43
N MET A 359 -6.85 -15.34 -12.40
CA MET A 359 -5.55 -15.05 -12.98
C MET A 359 -4.43 -15.79 -12.25
N MET A 360 -4.41 -15.76 -10.92
CA MET A 360 -3.43 -16.52 -10.14
C MET A 360 -3.54 -18.01 -10.43
N GLN A 361 -4.75 -18.56 -10.39
CA GLN A 361 -4.97 -19.98 -10.63
C GLN A 361 -4.58 -20.40 -12.05
N ARG A 362 -4.88 -19.57 -13.06
CA ARG A 362 -4.45 -19.79 -14.45
C ARG A 362 -2.93 -19.94 -14.54
N HIS A 363 -2.18 -18.97 -14.01
CA HIS A 363 -0.73 -18.99 -14.11
C HIS A 363 -0.08 -20.08 -13.25
N VAL A 364 -0.64 -20.43 -12.10
CA VAL A 364 -0.19 -21.61 -11.34
C VAL A 364 -0.34 -22.88 -12.19
N CYS A 365 -1.48 -23.06 -12.86
CA CYS A 365 -1.73 -24.22 -13.72
C CYS A 365 -0.83 -24.26 -14.97
N GLU A 366 -0.57 -23.11 -15.58
CA GLU A 366 0.25 -22.99 -16.80
C GLU A 366 1.75 -23.17 -16.53
N GLU A 367 2.22 -22.70 -15.37
CA GLU A 367 3.66 -22.54 -15.10
C GLU A 367 4.22 -23.56 -14.10
N THR A 368 3.35 -24.33 -13.43
CA THR A 368 3.77 -25.25 -12.37
C THR A 368 2.93 -26.54 -12.36
N SER A 369 3.40 -27.56 -11.63
CA SER A 369 2.62 -28.77 -11.34
C SER A 369 1.75 -28.65 -10.08
N LEU A 370 1.74 -27.49 -9.41
CA LEU A 370 1.06 -27.28 -8.15
C LEU A 370 -0.47 -27.45 -8.29
N ARG A 371 -1.11 -27.84 -7.19
CA ARG A 371 -2.56 -28.02 -7.07
C ARG A 371 -3.07 -27.22 -5.88
N LEU A 372 -4.24 -26.60 -6.05
CA LEU A 372 -4.88 -25.82 -5.00
C LEU A 372 -5.30 -26.76 -3.87
N ILE A 373 -4.90 -26.41 -2.64
CA ILE A 373 -5.23 -27.18 -1.43
C ILE A 373 -6.28 -26.46 -0.61
N SER A 374 -6.09 -25.16 -0.36
CA SER A 374 -7.05 -24.32 0.33
C SER A 374 -6.89 -22.86 -0.07
N MET A 375 -7.95 -22.08 0.14
CA MET A 375 -7.97 -20.64 -0.05
C MET A 375 -8.92 -20.03 0.96
N ASP A 376 -8.44 -19.05 1.72
CA ASP A 376 -9.23 -18.35 2.73
C ASP A 376 -9.23 -16.86 2.42
N ASP A 377 -10.42 -16.25 2.37
CA ASP A 377 -10.58 -14.79 2.32
C ASP A 377 -10.74 -14.22 3.72
N PHE A 378 -10.03 -13.13 4.01
CA PHE A 378 -10.13 -12.41 5.28
C PHE A 378 -10.00 -10.90 5.08
N GLY A 379 -10.51 -10.37 3.96
CA GLY A 379 -10.39 -8.94 3.60
C GLY A 379 -10.90 -7.96 4.65
N LEU A 380 -11.90 -8.34 5.45
CA LEU A 380 -12.42 -7.49 6.54
C LEU A 380 -11.41 -7.31 7.70
N HIS A 381 -10.48 -8.25 7.90
CA HIS A 381 -9.38 -8.04 8.83
C HIS A 381 -8.40 -6.99 8.30
N TYR A 382 -8.24 -6.86 6.98
CA TYR A 382 -7.44 -5.78 6.41
C TYR A 382 -8.10 -4.41 6.61
N ALA A 383 -9.42 -4.31 6.46
CA ALA A 383 -10.14 -3.09 6.83
C ALA A 383 -9.85 -2.68 8.29
N ARG A 384 -9.95 -3.61 9.25
CA ARG A 384 -9.59 -3.34 10.65
C ARG A 384 -8.12 -2.96 10.82
N THR A 385 -7.20 -3.61 10.09
CA THR A 385 -5.76 -3.30 10.13
C THR A 385 -5.51 -1.85 9.68
N LEU A 386 -6.09 -1.44 8.55
CA LEU A 386 -5.96 -0.08 8.00
C LEU A 386 -6.57 0.98 8.92
N ARG A 387 -7.69 0.66 9.57
CA ARG A 387 -8.29 1.52 10.60
C ARG A 387 -7.33 1.75 11.76
N LEU A 388 -6.77 0.68 12.34
CA LEU A 388 -5.82 0.77 13.46
C LEU A 388 -4.53 1.51 13.06
N TRP A 389 -4.03 1.31 11.84
CA TRP A 389 -2.91 2.08 11.32
C TRP A 389 -3.26 3.56 11.19
N ASN A 390 -4.46 3.90 10.71
CA ASN A 390 -4.90 5.29 10.59
C ASN A 390 -5.08 5.96 11.95
N GLU A 391 -5.66 5.27 12.93
CA GLU A 391 -5.79 5.74 14.32
C GLU A 391 -4.40 6.05 14.91
N ARG A 392 -3.48 5.08 14.89
CA ARG A 392 -2.10 5.25 15.41
C ARG A 392 -1.33 6.33 14.66
N PHE A 393 -1.46 6.40 13.34
CA PHE A 393 -0.85 7.46 12.52
C PHE A 393 -1.37 8.85 12.93
N HIS A 394 -2.67 8.97 13.21
CA HIS A 394 -3.28 10.22 13.63
C HIS A 394 -2.84 10.64 15.04
N GLU A 395 -2.69 9.69 15.95
CA GLU A 395 -2.13 9.93 17.29
C GLU A 395 -0.67 10.41 17.25
N GLN A 396 0.07 10.09 16.19
CA GLN A 396 1.49 10.40 16.03
C GLN A 396 1.77 11.57 15.06
N LEU A 397 0.78 12.40 14.70
CA LEU A 397 0.98 13.45 13.70
C LEU A 397 2.11 14.43 14.04
N ASP A 398 2.31 14.75 15.32
CA ASP A 398 3.40 15.65 15.71
C ASP A 398 4.78 15.00 15.51
N ALA A 399 4.90 13.70 15.77
CA ALA A 399 6.11 12.94 15.44
C ALA A 399 6.31 12.83 13.92
N VAL A 400 5.24 12.61 13.14
CA VAL A 400 5.28 12.62 11.67
C VAL A 400 5.79 13.96 11.14
N ARG A 401 5.30 15.08 11.69
CA ARG A 401 5.80 16.43 11.34
C ARG A 401 7.26 16.62 11.73
N ALA A 402 7.67 16.12 12.90
CA ALA A 402 9.04 16.21 13.38
C ALA A 402 10.04 15.45 12.48
N LEU A 403 9.59 14.37 11.81
CA LEU A 403 10.37 13.68 10.77
C LEU A 403 10.46 14.46 9.44
N GLY A 404 9.80 15.61 9.33
CA GLY A 404 9.87 16.50 8.15
C GLY A 404 8.78 16.26 7.11
N PHE A 405 7.78 15.43 7.40
CA PHE A 405 6.68 15.19 6.46
C PHE A 405 5.71 16.39 6.41
N SER A 406 5.39 16.81 5.18
CA SER A 406 4.48 17.94 4.93
C SER A 406 3.02 17.62 5.22
N GLU A 407 2.19 18.64 5.44
CA GLU A 407 0.73 18.49 5.55
C GLU A 407 0.09 17.86 4.30
N ARG A 408 0.67 18.09 3.11
CA ARG A 408 0.25 17.41 1.88
C ARG A 408 0.48 15.91 1.97
N PHE A 409 1.63 15.49 2.49
CA PHE A 409 1.93 14.07 2.72
C PHE A 409 0.99 13.47 3.77
N ILE A 410 0.76 14.16 4.89
CA ILE A 410 -0.16 13.69 5.94
C ILE A 410 -1.57 13.47 5.38
N ARG A 411 -2.09 14.41 4.57
CA ARG A 411 -3.35 14.23 3.86
C ARG A 411 -3.29 13.02 2.91
N MET A 412 -2.23 12.90 2.12
CA MET A 412 -2.04 11.77 1.21
C MET A 412 -2.09 10.42 1.92
N TRP A 413 -1.41 10.30 3.06
CA TRP A 413 -1.37 9.06 3.83
C TRP A 413 -2.73 8.73 4.44
N ARG A 414 -3.41 9.72 5.04
CA ARG A 414 -4.79 9.54 5.54
C ARG A 414 -5.75 9.16 4.41
N TYR A 415 -5.66 9.80 3.24
CA TYR A 415 -6.49 9.46 2.08
C TYR A 415 -6.27 8.00 1.68
N TYR A 416 -5.01 7.58 1.58
CA TYR A 416 -4.63 6.21 1.26
C TYR A 416 -5.26 5.19 2.23
N LEU A 417 -5.04 5.36 3.54
CA LEU A 417 -5.53 4.41 4.54
C LEU A 417 -7.06 4.31 4.54
N CYS A 418 -7.78 5.43 4.56
CA CYS A 418 -9.24 5.45 4.51
C CYS A 418 -9.82 4.92 3.20
N TYR A 419 -9.17 5.21 2.07
CA TYR A 419 -9.58 4.73 0.75
C TYR A 419 -9.47 3.20 0.65
N CYS A 420 -8.36 2.63 1.11
CA CYS A 420 -8.18 1.19 1.15
C CYS A 420 -9.09 0.52 2.17
N GLU A 421 -9.29 1.11 3.36
CA GLU A 421 -10.21 0.60 4.38
C GLU A 421 -11.62 0.45 3.80
N ALA A 422 -12.13 1.51 3.17
CA ALA A 422 -13.43 1.50 2.51
C ALA A 422 -13.52 0.43 1.40
N ALA A 423 -12.45 0.26 0.61
CA ALA A 423 -12.42 -0.72 -0.46
C ALA A 423 -12.55 -2.17 0.07
N PHE A 424 -11.93 -2.49 1.21
CA PHE A 424 -12.10 -3.79 1.87
C PHE A 424 -13.47 -3.94 2.54
N LEU A 425 -13.97 -2.91 3.23
CA LEU A 425 -15.29 -2.93 3.87
C LEU A 425 -16.42 -3.18 2.86
N GLU A 426 -16.30 -2.60 1.66
CA GLU A 426 -17.28 -2.76 0.59
C GLU A 426 -16.97 -3.93 -0.35
N ARG A 427 -15.98 -4.76 -0.03
CA ARG A 427 -15.54 -5.91 -0.84
C ARG A 427 -15.23 -5.53 -2.31
N ALA A 428 -14.84 -4.28 -2.52
CA ALA A 428 -14.36 -3.76 -3.79
C ALA A 428 -12.99 -4.36 -4.15
N ILE A 429 -12.23 -4.77 -3.13
CA ILE A 429 -11.03 -5.62 -3.18
C ILE A 429 -11.16 -6.69 -2.09
N GLY A 430 -10.44 -7.80 -2.26
CA GLY A 430 -10.36 -8.90 -1.30
C GLY A 430 -8.93 -9.14 -0.83
N LEU A 431 -8.76 -10.02 0.14
CA LEU A 431 -7.44 -10.48 0.60
C LEU A 431 -7.53 -11.96 0.86
N VAL A 432 -6.66 -12.73 0.22
CA VAL A 432 -6.66 -14.19 0.34
C VAL A 432 -5.31 -14.72 0.80
N GLN A 433 -5.33 -15.79 1.59
CA GLN A 433 -4.21 -16.71 1.73
C GLN A 433 -4.53 -17.95 0.90
N VAL A 434 -3.66 -18.29 -0.04
CA VAL A 434 -3.87 -19.42 -0.94
C VAL A 434 -2.72 -20.41 -0.77
N LEU A 435 -3.07 -21.66 -0.50
CA LEU A 435 -2.14 -22.77 -0.34
C LEU A 435 -2.21 -23.67 -1.56
N TRP A 436 -1.06 -23.87 -2.20
CA TRP A 436 -0.89 -24.88 -3.22
C TRP A 436 0.20 -25.88 -2.82
N ALA A 437 0.12 -27.10 -3.34
CA ALA A 437 1.13 -28.12 -3.12
C ALA A 437 1.42 -28.92 -4.38
N LYS A 438 2.64 -29.45 -4.48
CA LYS A 438 3.01 -30.35 -5.58
C LYS A 438 2.25 -31.68 -5.44
N PRO A 439 2.07 -32.45 -6.53
CA PRO A 439 1.28 -33.69 -6.48
C PRO A 439 1.79 -34.73 -5.48
N ALA A 440 3.09 -34.80 -5.23
CA ALA A 440 3.69 -35.74 -4.26
C ALA A 440 3.63 -35.24 -2.81
N SER A 441 3.20 -33.99 -2.58
CA SER A 441 3.16 -33.41 -1.24
C SER A 441 2.26 -34.20 -0.29
N PRO A 442 2.63 -34.38 0.99
CA PRO A 442 1.76 -34.99 1.98
C PRO A 442 0.64 -34.05 2.46
N LEU A 443 0.69 -32.76 2.12
CA LEU A 443 -0.37 -31.82 2.49
C LEU A 443 -1.70 -32.20 1.83
N ARG A 444 -2.77 -32.07 2.60
CA ARG A 444 -4.15 -32.36 2.20
C ARG A 444 -5.02 -31.18 2.59
N SER A 445 -6.10 -30.95 1.86
CA SER A 445 -7.11 -29.97 2.21
C SER A 445 -7.61 -30.23 3.63
N PRO A 446 -7.89 -29.19 4.44
CA PRO A 446 -8.60 -29.37 5.70
C PRO A 446 -9.95 -30.03 5.38
N CYS A 447 -10.25 -31.16 6.03
CA CYS A 447 -11.56 -31.81 5.91
C CYS A 447 -12.65 -31.01 6.62
#